data_AF-A0A101DJW7-F1
#
_entry.id   AF-A0A101DJW7-F1
#
_cell.length_a   1.000
_cell.length_b   1.000
_cell.length_c   1.000
_cell.angle_alpha   90.00
_cell.angle_beta   90.00
_cell.angle_gamma   90.00
#
_symmetry.space_group_name_H-M   'P 1'
#
loop_
_entity.id
_entity.type
_entity.pdbx_description
1 polymer ?
#
loop_
_entity_poly.entity_id
_entity_poly.type
_entity_poly.pdbx_seq_one_letter_code
_entity_poly.pdbx_strand_id
1 'polypeptide(L)'
;MEKDLEYVLSEKFLRDFTVRFSLFRLALILIIFVLLEAVWLGIIPQINYFIENQYLYIIFFVCGFGLNLIYLLTWNKFKSAYYFVYLQFISDIFLAFYIIFLTGGLKSSLFFLILVTIFLYGKILGLRTSIYFSALCVLIYLIVGIIQFKYPFIWQENSFSLSNFFFYFILNFLSLFLINLLVYFSESREKSLFNELISQEIALSRSEALKKSIFDLMESLVFVLEPEKNIIISLNQKALYFLGLKHLSLALGRSISYYNKELSNIIEANKKDKKKF
;
A
#
# COMPACT_ATOMS: atom_id res chain seq x y z
N MET A 1 -23.15 -4.11 -5.41
CA MET A 1 -22.88 -3.91 -3.96
C MET A 1 -21.44 -4.26 -3.60
N GLU A 2 -20.94 -5.48 -3.84
CA GLU A 2 -19.55 -5.88 -3.55
C GLU A 2 -18.51 -5.10 -4.40
N LYS A 3 -18.72 -5.01 -5.72
CA LYS A 3 -17.90 -4.17 -6.63
C LYS A 3 -17.94 -2.67 -6.31
N ASP A 4 -19.07 -2.18 -5.81
CA ASP A 4 -19.25 -0.76 -5.50
C ASP A 4 -18.51 -0.39 -4.20
N LEU A 5 -18.46 -1.31 -3.23
CA LEU A 5 -17.71 -1.13 -1.99
C LEU A 5 -16.20 -1.22 -2.23
N GLU A 6 -15.75 -2.17 -3.05
CA GLU A 6 -14.35 -2.35 -3.44
C GLU A 6 -13.81 -1.14 -4.22
N TYR A 7 -14.64 -0.55 -5.10
CA TYR A 7 -14.32 0.67 -5.84
C TYR A 7 -14.18 1.90 -4.92
N VAL A 8 -15.10 2.07 -3.98
CA VAL A 8 -15.09 3.21 -3.04
C VAL A 8 -13.91 3.13 -2.05
N LEU A 9 -13.57 1.92 -1.56
CA LEU A 9 -12.40 1.72 -0.70
C LEU A 9 -11.09 2.00 -1.45
N SER A 10 -11.00 1.54 -2.70
CA SER A 10 -9.85 1.78 -3.57
C SER A 10 -9.65 3.27 -3.87
N GLU A 11 -10.73 4.02 -4.15
CA GLU A 11 -10.60 5.44 -4.48
C GLU A 11 -10.12 6.28 -3.28
N LYS A 12 -10.63 6.00 -2.07
CA LYS A 12 -10.19 6.69 -0.85
C LYS A 12 -8.72 6.37 -0.53
N PHE A 13 -8.32 5.11 -0.67
CA PHE A 13 -6.93 4.69 -0.51
C PHE A 13 -5.99 5.40 -1.50
N LEU A 14 -6.37 5.47 -2.78
CA LEU A 14 -5.59 6.15 -3.82
C LEU A 14 -5.44 7.65 -3.54
N ARG A 15 -6.47 8.32 -3.02
CA ARG A 15 -6.40 9.73 -2.64
C ARG A 15 -5.46 9.96 -1.47
N ASP A 16 -5.59 9.20 -0.39
CA ASP A 16 -4.70 9.30 0.78
C ASP A 16 -3.25 8.99 0.41
N PHE A 17 -3.04 7.96 -0.44
CA PHE A 17 -1.73 7.65 -0.97
C PHE A 17 -1.14 8.83 -1.75
N THR A 18 -1.93 9.47 -2.61
CA THR A 18 -1.44 10.55 -3.47
C THR A 18 -0.97 11.76 -2.67
N VAL A 19 -1.70 12.12 -1.61
CA VAL A 19 -1.29 13.22 -0.71
C VAL A 19 0.01 12.88 0.01
N ARG A 20 0.09 11.69 0.63
CA ARG A 20 1.30 11.23 1.32
C ARG A 20 2.51 11.15 0.39
N PHE A 21 2.30 10.66 -0.84
CA PHE A 21 3.35 10.56 -1.84
C PHE A 21 3.80 11.93 -2.33
N SER A 22 2.88 12.88 -2.52
CA SER A 22 3.22 14.26 -2.89
C SER A 22 4.08 14.94 -1.81
N LEU A 23 3.79 14.68 -0.53
CA LEU A 23 4.63 15.15 0.59
C LEU A 23 6.00 14.48 0.59
N PHE A 24 6.05 13.15 0.39
CA PHE A 24 7.32 12.42 0.27
C PHE A 24 8.18 12.95 -0.89
N ARG A 25 7.57 13.20 -2.06
CA ARG A 25 8.23 13.82 -3.21
C ARG A 25 8.76 15.20 -2.88
N LEU A 26 8.00 16.01 -2.14
CA LEU A 26 8.46 17.34 -1.71
C LEU A 26 9.70 17.25 -0.82
N ALA A 27 9.72 16.30 0.11
CA ALA A 27 10.89 16.02 0.94
C ALA A 27 12.09 15.57 0.09
N LEU A 28 11.89 14.68 -0.89
CA LEU A 28 12.95 14.27 -1.82
C LEU A 28 13.52 15.44 -2.63
N ILE A 29 12.66 16.29 -3.20
CA ILE A 29 13.11 17.48 -3.95
C ILE A 29 13.92 18.40 -3.04
N LEU A 30 13.50 18.60 -1.79
CA LEU A 30 14.21 19.43 -0.83
C LEU A 30 15.57 18.82 -0.44
N ILE A 31 15.65 17.50 -0.26
CA ILE A 31 16.93 16.81 -0.02
C ILE A 31 17.87 16.98 -1.22
N ILE A 32 17.37 16.80 -2.44
CA ILE A 32 18.16 17.02 -3.67
C ILE A 32 18.62 18.48 -3.76
N PHE A 33 17.76 19.43 -3.41
CA PHE A 33 18.11 20.85 -3.37
C PHE A 33 19.27 21.12 -2.42
N VAL A 34 19.18 20.64 -1.17
CA VAL A 34 20.24 20.80 -0.16
C VAL A 34 21.55 20.15 -0.61
N LEU A 35 21.49 18.95 -1.20
CA LEU A 35 22.68 18.27 -1.73
C LEU A 35 23.32 19.07 -2.87
N LEU A 36 22.53 19.63 -3.78
CA LEU A 36 23.03 20.41 -4.90
C LEU A 36 23.65 21.74 -4.44
N GLU A 37 23.00 22.41 -3.49
CA GLU A 37 23.50 23.63 -2.86
C GLU A 37 24.83 23.38 -2.13
N ALA A 38 24.96 22.24 -1.44
CA ALA A 38 26.22 21.85 -0.80
C ALA A 38 27.37 21.61 -1.80
N VAL A 39 27.07 21.10 -2.99
CA VAL A 39 28.05 20.98 -4.09
C VAL A 39 28.43 22.35 -4.64
N TRP A 40 27.48 23.27 -4.78
CA TRP A 40 27.74 24.65 -5.25
C TRP A 40 28.55 25.47 -4.26
N LEU A 41 28.31 25.31 -2.95
CA LEU A 41 29.07 25.97 -1.89
C LEU A 41 30.48 25.36 -1.70
N GLY A 42 30.83 24.30 -2.44
CA GLY A 42 32.13 23.65 -2.36
C GLY A 42 32.36 22.84 -1.09
N ILE A 43 31.28 22.54 -0.34
CA ILE A 43 31.34 21.68 0.85
C ILE A 43 31.62 20.23 0.44
N ILE A 44 31.08 19.83 -0.71
CA ILE A 44 31.25 18.51 -1.32
C ILE A 44 32.09 18.67 -2.60
N PRO A 45 33.10 17.81 -2.85
CA PRO A 45 33.88 17.89 -4.08
C PRO A 45 32.97 17.76 -5.31
N GLN A 46 33.17 18.66 -6.27
CA GLN A 46 32.45 18.61 -7.53
C GLN A 46 32.83 17.34 -8.30
N ILE A 47 31.81 16.60 -8.74
CA ILE A 47 31.98 15.45 -9.62
C ILE A 47 31.95 15.99 -11.05
N ASN A 48 32.98 15.68 -11.86
CA ASN A 48 33.21 16.22 -13.22
C ASN A 48 32.15 15.84 -14.29
N TYR A 49 30.95 15.42 -13.89
CA TYR A 49 29.89 14.97 -14.79
C TYR A 49 28.62 15.83 -14.70
N PHE A 50 28.62 16.89 -13.89
CA PHE A 50 27.50 17.83 -13.80
C PHE A 50 27.52 18.81 -14.96
N ILE A 51 26.35 19.03 -15.59
CA ILE A 51 26.20 20.16 -16.50
C ILE A 51 26.30 21.44 -15.65
N GLU A 52 27.24 22.33 -15.95
CA GLU A 52 27.53 23.55 -15.15
C GLU A 52 26.42 24.62 -15.16
N ASN A 53 25.39 24.46 -16.00
CA ASN A 53 24.38 25.49 -16.18
C ASN A 53 23.37 25.53 -15.03
N GLN A 54 23.60 26.42 -14.06
CA GLN A 54 22.76 26.66 -12.89
C GLN A 54 21.28 26.92 -13.24
N TYR A 55 20.99 27.58 -14.37
CA TYR A 55 19.61 27.88 -14.79
C TYR A 55 18.79 26.62 -15.06
N LEU A 56 19.41 25.54 -15.55
CA LEU A 56 18.70 24.27 -15.79
C LEU A 56 18.24 23.62 -14.48
N TYR A 57 19.05 23.71 -13.43
CA TYR A 57 18.65 23.22 -12.11
C TYR A 57 17.56 24.09 -11.46
N ILE A 58 17.63 25.42 -11.64
CA ILE A 58 16.55 26.31 -11.18
C ILE A 58 15.23 25.94 -11.88
N ILE A 59 15.26 25.71 -13.20
CA ILE A 59 14.08 25.25 -13.96
C ILE A 59 13.57 23.91 -13.40
N PHE A 60 14.46 22.95 -13.10
CA PHE A 60 14.08 21.69 -12.47
C PHE A 60 13.33 21.92 -11.14
N PHE A 61 13.86 22.75 -10.25
CA PHE A 61 13.22 23.01 -8.96
C PHE A 61 11.89 23.75 -9.12
N VAL A 62 11.83 24.78 -9.96
CA VAL A 62 10.59 25.53 -10.22
C VAL A 62 9.52 24.61 -10.81
N CYS A 63 9.86 23.80 -11.82
CA CYS A 63 8.92 22.83 -12.39
C CYS A 63 8.53 21.73 -11.38
N GLY A 64 9.48 21.21 -10.62
CA GLY A 64 9.23 20.16 -9.63
C GLY A 64 8.33 20.62 -8.49
N PHE A 65 8.62 21.77 -7.89
CA PHE A 65 7.77 22.37 -6.86
C PHE A 65 6.43 22.82 -7.43
N GLY A 66 6.42 23.45 -8.61
CA GLY A 66 5.20 23.92 -9.27
C GLY A 66 4.24 22.77 -9.58
N LEU A 67 4.74 21.69 -10.19
CA LEU A 67 3.96 20.48 -10.43
C LEU A 67 3.45 19.88 -9.12
N ASN A 68 4.29 19.83 -8.08
CA ASN A 68 3.87 19.29 -6.79
C ASN A 68 2.72 20.09 -6.17
N LEU A 69 2.82 21.41 -6.20
CA LEU A 69 1.77 22.30 -5.72
C LEU A 69 0.48 22.16 -6.54
N ILE A 70 0.58 22.04 -7.87
CA ILE A 70 -0.57 21.76 -8.74
C ILE A 70 -1.23 20.45 -8.33
N TYR A 71 -0.48 19.38 -8.09
CA TYR A 71 -1.05 18.10 -7.65
C TYR A 71 -1.78 18.23 -6.30
N LEU A 72 -1.15 18.90 -5.33
CA LEU A 72 -1.70 19.10 -3.99
C LEU A 72 -2.95 20.01 -3.97
N LEU A 73 -3.11 20.88 -4.96
CA LEU A 73 -4.31 21.72 -5.11
C LEU A 73 -5.41 21.06 -5.94
N THR A 74 -5.04 20.20 -6.89
CA THR A 74 -5.97 19.69 -7.91
C THR A 74 -6.51 18.29 -7.59
N TRP A 75 -6.00 17.59 -6.58
CA TRP A 75 -6.44 16.23 -6.22
C TRP A 75 -7.95 16.08 -6.01
N ASN A 76 -8.61 17.11 -5.44
CA ASN A 76 -10.06 17.10 -5.22
C ASN A 76 -10.91 17.32 -6.49
N LYS A 77 -10.30 17.76 -7.60
CA LYS A 77 -11.02 18.10 -8.83
C LYS A 77 -11.10 16.94 -9.83
N PHE A 78 -10.30 15.89 -9.67
CA PHE A 78 -10.29 14.76 -10.59
C PHE A 78 -11.43 13.78 -10.29
N LYS A 79 -12.17 13.39 -11.34
CA LYS A 79 -13.27 12.41 -11.26
C LYS A 79 -12.79 10.97 -11.02
N SER A 80 -11.53 10.68 -11.33
CA SER A 80 -10.95 9.35 -11.16
C SER A 80 -9.54 9.49 -10.59
N ALA A 81 -9.34 8.92 -9.41
CA ALA A 81 -8.05 8.89 -8.73
C ALA A 81 -7.00 8.12 -9.53
N TYR A 82 -7.41 7.13 -10.34
CA TYR A 82 -6.50 6.33 -11.16
C TYR A 82 -5.79 7.16 -12.22
N TYR A 83 -6.53 7.99 -12.97
CA TYR A 83 -5.93 8.90 -13.97
C TYR A 83 -5.01 9.93 -13.31
N PHE A 84 -5.36 10.39 -12.11
CA PHE A 84 -4.56 11.34 -11.37
C PHE A 84 -3.19 10.76 -10.97
N VAL A 85 -3.19 9.56 -10.39
CA VAL A 85 -1.95 8.82 -10.05
C VAL A 85 -1.11 8.54 -11.29
N TYR A 86 -1.73 8.20 -12.42
CA TYR A 86 -1.03 7.96 -13.68
C TYR A 86 -0.36 9.21 -14.26
N LEU A 87 -1.04 10.36 -14.22
CA LEU A 87 -0.50 11.65 -14.68
C LEU A 87 0.68 12.08 -13.80
N GLN A 88 0.56 11.87 -12.49
CA GLN A 88 1.64 12.12 -11.55
C GLN A 88 2.86 11.23 -11.84
N PHE A 89 2.64 9.94 -12.10
CA PHE A 89 3.72 9.01 -12.43
C PHE A 89 4.52 9.44 -13.66
N ILE A 90 3.82 9.84 -14.74
CA ILE A 90 4.48 10.33 -15.96
C ILE A 90 5.35 11.56 -15.66
N SER A 91 4.81 12.49 -14.88
CA SER A 91 5.54 13.73 -14.53
C SER A 91 6.76 13.45 -13.66
N ASP A 92 6.65 12.53 -12.71
CA ASP A 92 7.75 12.15 -11.83
C ASP A 92 8.86 11.42 -12.60
N ILE A 93 8.50 10.55 -13.55
CA ILE A 93 9.47 9.96 -14.49
C ILE A 93 10.16 11.05 -15.32
N PHE A 94 9.40 11.99 -15.87
CA PHE A 94 9.97 13.06 -16.69
C PHE A 94 10.95 13.93 -15.90
N LEU A 95 10.58 14.34 -14.68
CA LEU A 95 11.45 15.09 -13.77
C LEU A 95 12.69 14.28 -13.38
N ALA A 96 12.53 12.99 -13.08
CA ALA A 96 13.66 12.11 -12.76
C ALA A 96 14.63 12.01 -13.93
N PHE A 97 14.14 11.85 -15.16
CA PHE A 97 14.98 11.86 -16.35
C PHE A 97 15.69 13.20 -16.56
N TYR A 98 14.98 14.31 -16.33
CA TYR A 98 15.56 15.64 -16.47
C TYR A 98 16.75 15.83 -15.53
N ILE A 99 16.61 15.49 -14.24
CA ILE A 99 17.72 15.64 -13.29
C ILE A 99 18.84 14.62 -13.55
N ILE A 100 18.53 13.39 -13.96
CA ILE A 100 19.54 12.39 -14.35
C ILE A 100 20.35 12.88 -15.54
N PHE A 101 19.68 13.48 -16.53
CA PHE A 101 20.34 14.09 -17.68
C PHE A 101 21.30 15.19 -17.25
N LEU A 102 20.90 16.09 -16.34
CA LEU A 102 21.78 17.16 -15.83
C LEU A 102 22.98 16.64 -15.03
N THR A 103 22.83 15.50 -14.35
CA THR A 103 23.78 14.98 -13.36
C THR A 103 24.69 13.86 -13.86
N GLY A 104 24.88 13.75 -15.18
CA GLY A 104 25.85 12.81 -15.77
C GLY A 104 25.25 11.73 -16.66
N GLY A 105 23.96 11.81 -16.98
CA GLY A 105 23.30 10.89 -17.92
C GLY A 105 23.44 9.44 -17.47
N LEU A 106 24.13 8.61 -18.26
CA LEU A 106 24.33 7.18 -17.97
C LEU A 106 25.07 6.91 -16.65
N LYS A 107 25.98 7.80 -16.25
CA LYS A 107 26.79 7.69 -15.02
C LYS A 107 26.10 8.24 -13.78
N SER A 108 24.93 8.87 -13.95
CA SER A 108 24.27 9.56 -12.84
C SER A 108 23.89 8.57 -11.74
N SER A 109 24.33 8.86 -10.52
CA SER A 109 23.91 8.10 -9.33
C SER A 109 22.43 8.30 -9.03
N LEU A 110 21.77 9.34 -9.57
CA LEU A 110 20.35 9.62 -9.35
C LEU A 110 19.42 8.67 -10.11
N PHE A 111 19.94 7.68 -10.85
CA PHE A 111 19.12 6.65 -11.48
C PHE A 111 18.23 5.89 -10.49
N PHE A 112 18.61 5.82 -9.21
CA PHE A 112 17.77 5.24 -8.17
C PHE A 112 16.39 5.92 -8.06
N LEU A 113 16.25 7.20 -8.45
CA LEU A 113 14.97 7.89 -8.45
C LEU A 113 13.97 7.22 -9.40
N ILE A 114 14.43 6.81 -10.59
CA ILE A 114 13.61 6.05 -11.54
C ILE A 114 13.22 4.70 -10.93
N LEU A 115 14.17 4.00 -10.33
CA LEU A 115 13.93 2.70 -9.69
C LEU A 115 12.86 2.78 -8.59
N VAL A 116 13.00 3.74 -7.67
CA VAL A 116 12.05 3.97 -6.58
C VAL A 116 10.68 4.36 -7.13
N THR A 117 10.63 5.23 -8.13
CA THR A 117 9.37 5.67 -8.75
C THR A 117 8.66 4.50 -9.42
N ILE A 118 9.34 3.72 -10.26
CA ILE A 118 8.77 2.53 -10.91
C ILE A 118 8.31 1.51 -9.88
N PHE A 119 9.09 1.27 -8.82
CA PHE A 119 8.69 0.34 -7.76
C PHE A 119 7.39 0.79 -7.06
N LEU A 120 7.34 2.04 -6.61
CA LEU A 120 6.20 2.57 -5.84
C LEU A 120 4.93 2.61 -6.69
N TYR A 121 5.02 3.13 -7.92
CA TYR A 121 3.88 3.19 -8.83
C TYR A 121 3.52 1.81 -9.40
N GLY A 122 4.51 0.94 -9.62
CA GLY A 122 4.30 -0.44 -10.08
C GLY A 122 3.54 -1.29 -9.06
N LYS A 123 3.75 -1.07 -7.77
CA LYS A 123 2.95 -1.70 -6.71
C LYS A 123 1.48 -1.29 -6.72
N ILE A 124 1.15 -0.11 -7.23
CA ILE A 124 -0.20 0.47 -7.14
C ILE A 124 -0.96 0.31 -8.46
N LEU A 125 -0.32 0.63 -9.57
CA LEU A 125 -0.88 0.53 -10.92
C LEU A 125 -0.68 -0.86 -11.53
N GLY A 126 -0.02 -1.77 -10.80
CA GLY A 126 0.22 -3.16 -11.17
C GLY A 126 1.46 -3.40 -12.02
N LEU A 127 1.85 -4.67 -12.11
CA LEU A 127 3.06 -5.11 -12.81
C LEU A 127 3.12 -4.72 -14.28
N ARG A 128 1.99 -4.78 -15.00
CA ARG A 128 1.96 -4.43 -16.43
C ARG A 128 2.45 -2.99 -16.65
N THR A 129 1.95 -2.06 -15.85
CA THR A 129 2.34 -0.65 -15.90
C THR A 129 3.83 -0.48 -15.59
N SER A 130 4.33 -1.17 -14.57
CA SER A 130 5.77 -1.18 -14.22
C SER A 130 6.64 -1.62 -15.40
N ILE A 131 6.27 -2.72 -16.08
CA ILE A 131 7.04 -3.26 -17.22
C ILE A 131 7.01 -2.29 -18.40
N TYR A 132 5.84 -1.74 -18.75
CA TYR A 132 5.73 -0.79 -19.87
C TYR A 132 6.59 0.45 -19.65
N PHE A 133 6.51 1.06 -18.46
CA PHE A 133 7.32 2.24 -18.16
C PHE A 133 8.80 1.92 -18.02
N SER A 134 9.15 0.74 -17.50
CA SER A 134 10.55 0.29 -17.47
C SER A 134 11.13 0.14 -18.88
N ALA A 135 10.37 -0.46 -19.81
CA ALA A 135 10.79 -0.57 -21.21
C ALA A 135 10.97 0.82 -21.86
N LEU A 136 10.04 1.74 -21.61
CA LEU A 136 10.16 3.13 -22.05
C LEU A 136 11.39 3.81 -21.45
N CYS A 137 11.68 3.58 -20.17
CA CYS A 137 12.87 4.10 -19.51
C CYS A 137 14.15 3.57 -20.16
N VAL A 138 14.22 2.27 -20.49
CA VAL A 138 15.37 1.67 -21.20
C VAL A 138 15.59 2.34 -22.55
N LEU A 139 14.52 2.59 -23.32
CA LEU A 139 14.62 3.27 -24.62
C LEU A 139 15.14 4.70 -24.46
N ILE A 140 14.62 5.47 -23.51
CA ILE A 140 15.13 6.82 -23.24
C ILE A 140 16.60 6.77 -22.79
N TYR A 141 16.97 5.83 -21.92
CA TYR A 141 18.35 5.66 -21.46
C TYR A 141 19.31 5.31 -22.61
N LEU A 142 18.85 4.49 -23.56
CA LEU A 142 19.60 4.17 -24.77
C LEU A 142 19.83 5.43 -25.62
N ILE A 143 18.80 6.27 -25.80
CA ILE A 143 18.93 7.55 -26.52
C ILE A 143 19.91 8.48 -25.81
N VAL A 144 19.78 8.66 -24.49
CA VAL A 144 20.70 9.48 -23.68
C VAL A 144 22.13 8.98 -23.82
N GLY A 145 22.32 7.66 -23.78
CA GLY A 145 23.63 7.05 -23.95
C GLY A 145 24.24 7.27 -25.33
N ILE A 146 23.44 7.21 -26.40
CA ILE A 146 23.89 7.53 -27.77
C ILE A 146 24.31 9.00 -27.86
N ILE A 147 23.54 9.91 -27.26
CA ILE A 147 23.87 11.34 -27.20
C ILE A 147 25.19 11.55 -26.42
N GLN A 148 25.35 10.91 -25.28
CA GLN A 148 26.56 11.00 -24.45
C GLN A 148 27.80 10.41 -25.14
N PHE A 149 27.62 9.34 -25.92
CA PHE A 149 28.69 8.77 -26.73
C PHE A 149 29.12 9.71 -27.88
N LYS A 150 28.15 10.36 -28.55
CA LYS A 150 28.42 11.27 -29.68
C LYS A 150 28.92 12.65 -29.24
N TYR A 151 28.41 13.17 -28.12
CA TYR A 151 28.67 14.52 -27.63
C TYR A 151 29.06 14.52 -26.13
N PRO A 152 30.21 13.93 -25.78
CA PRO A 152 30.64 13.79 -24.38
C PRO A 152 30.92 15.15 -23.71
N PHE A 153 31.25 16.18 -24.50
CA PHE A 153 31.52 17.54 -24.01
C PHE A 153 30.33 18.17 -23.28
N ILE A 154 29.08 17.74 -23.56
CA ILE A 154 27.88 18.24 -22.88
C ILE A 154 27.97 17.95 -21.37
N TRP A 155 28.59 16.84 -21.01
CA TRP A 155 28.82 16.41 -19.62
C TRP A 155 30.25 16.64 -19.15
N GLN A 156 30.97 17.56 -19.81
CA GLN A 156 32.37 17.90 -19.48
C GLN A 156 33.32 16.69 -19.52
N GLU A 157 32.96 15.65 -20.28
CA GLU A 157 33.80 14.49 -20.51
C GLU A 157 34.63 14.68 -21.77
N ASN A 158 35.94 14.40 -21.68
CA ASN A 158 36.84 14.43 -22.83
C ASN A 158 36.54 13.29 -23.82
N SER A 159 36.15 12.12 -23.32
CA SER A 159 35.76 10.98 -24.14
C SER A 159 34.90 9.99 -23.34
N PHE A 160 33.90 9.41 -23.99
CA PHE A 160 33.07 8.37 -23.42
C PHE A 160 33.36 7.05 -24.15
N SER A 161 34.02 6.12 -23.45
CA SER A 161 34.38 4.83 -24.05
C SER A 161 33.16 3.95 -24.29
N LEU A 162 33.20 3.13 -25.35
CA LEU A 162 32.14 2.17 -25.66
C LEU A 162 31.97 1.13 -24.53
N SER A 163 33.07 0.77 -23.86
CA SER A 163 33.02 -0.12 -22.69
C SER A 163 32.22 0.49 -21.53
N ASN A 164 32.42 1.78 -21.25
CA ASN A 164 31.65 2.50 -20.22
C ASN A 164 30.16 2.55 -20.61
N PHE A 165 29.85 2.84 -21.88
CA PHE A 165 28.47 2.82 -22.37
C PHE A 165 27.77 1.50 -22.03
N PHE A 166 28.33 0.38 -22.45
CA PHE A 166 27.73 -0.93 -22.20
C PHE A 166 27.67 -1.28 -20.71
N PHE A 167 28.72 -0.97 -19.95
CA PHE A 167 28.76 -1.23 -18.52
C PHE A 167 27.61 -0.51 -17.79
N TYR A 168 27.49 0.80 -17.94
CA TYR A 168 26.42 1.56 -17.28
C TYR A 168 25.04 1.20 -17.82
N PHE A 169 24.90 0.97 -19.13
CA PHE A 169 23.62 0.58 -19.71
C PHE A 169 23.13 -0.77 -19.16
N ILE A 170 23.99 -1.79 -19.15
CA ILE A 170 23.67 -3.13 -18.63
C ILE A 170 23.35 -3.06 -17.14
N LEU A 171 24.10 -2.29 -16.36
CA LEU A 171 23.87 -2.13 -14.92
C LEU A 171 22.49 -1.51 -14.64
N ASN A 172 22.13 -0.44 -15.36
CA ASN A 172 20.84 0.22 -15.22
C ASN A 172 19.68 -0.66 -15.73
N PHE A 173 19.90 -1.40 -16.83
CA PHE A 173 18.94 -2.39 -17.34
C PHE A 173 18.68 -3.52 -16.34
N LEU A 174 19.75 -4.09 -15.77
CA LEU A 174 19.65 -5.13 -14.74
C LEU A 174 18.92 -4.61 -13.49
N SER A 175 19.19 -3.36 -13.09
CA SER A 175 18.51 -2.73 -11.96
C SER A 175 17.00 -2.59 -12.21
N LEU A 176 16.59 -2.17 -13.41
CA LEU A 176 15.18 -2.11 -13.79
C LEU A 176 14.53 -3.51 -13.81
N PHE A 177 15.25 -4.51 -14.34
CA PHE A 177 14.77 -5.89 -14.33
C PHE A 177 14.52 -6.39 -12.89
N LEU A 178 15.47 -6.15 -11.98
CA LEU A 178 15.34 -6.51 -10.57
C LEU A 178 14.17 -5.80 -9.88
N ILE A 179 13.93 -4.51 -10.18
CA ILE A 179 12.78 -3.80 -9.64
C ILE A 179 11.45 -4.39 -10.13
N ASN A 180 11.33 -4.73 -11.41
CA ASN A 180 10.11 -5.38 -11.92
C ASN A 180 9.88 -6.75 -11.29
N LEU A 181 10.95 -7.50 -11.06
CA LEU A 181 10.91 -8.77 -10.35
C LEU A 181 10.43 -8.58 -8.89
N LEU A 182 10.89 -7.51 -8.23
CA LEU A 182 10.43 -7.15 -6.89
C LEU A 182 8.94 -6.76 -6.86
N VAL A 183 8.47 -6.01 -7.86
CA VAL A 183 7.04 -5.69 -8.03
C VAL A 183 6.22 -6.98 -8.22
N TYR A 184 6.69 -7.90 -9.07
CA TYR A 184 6.04 -9.19 -9.30
C TYR A 184 5.88 -10.01 -8.01
N PHE A 185 6.94 -10.11 -7.20
CA PHE A 185 6.87 -10.82 -5.92
C PHE A 185 6.04 -10.10 -4.85
N SER A 186 5.92 -8.78 -4.92
CA SER A 186 5.02 -8.04 -4.03
C SER A 186 3.56 -8.36 -4.35
N GLU A 187 3.18 -8.34 -5.63
CA GLU A 187 1.80 -8.61 -6.06
C GLU A 187 1.39 -10.06 -5.79
N SER A 188 2.31 -11.01 -6.01
CA SER A 188 2.06 -12.44 -5.75
C SER A 188 1.80 -12.73 -4.27
N ARG A 189 2.56 -12.11 -3.36
CA ARG A 189 2.38 -12.27 -1.90
C ARG A 189 1.04 -11.74 -1.42
N GLU A 190 0.63 -10.58 -1.91
CA GLU A 190 -0.65 -9.97 -1.53
C GLU A 190 -1.84 -10.86 -1.95
N LYS A 191 -1.79 -11.41 -3.16
CA LYS A 191 -2.79 -12.39 -3.63
C LYS A 191 -2.81 -13.66 -2.77
N SER A 192 -1.65 -14.18 -2.38
CA SER A 192 -1.59 -15.37 -1.53
C SER A 192 -2.18 -15.13 -0.13
N LEU A 193 -1.88 -13.97 0.48
CA LEU A 193 -2.41 -13.59 1.79
C LEU A 193 -3.92 -13.38 1.74
N PHE A 194 -4.42 -12.76 0.68
CA PHE A 194 -5.86 -12.56 0.50
C PHE A 194 -6.60 -13.91 0.38
N ASN A 195 -6.05 -14.84 -0.41
CA ASN A 195 -6.61 -16.19 -0.53
C ASN A 195 -6.57 -16.95 0.81
N GLU A 196 -5.49 -16.78 1.58
CA GLU A 196 -5.37 -17.38 2.91
C GLU A 196 -6.43 -16.83 3.87
N LEU A 197 -6.63 -15.50 3.90
CA LEU A 197 -7.68 -14.87 4.71
C LEU A 197 -9.08 -15.38 4.35
N ILE A 198 -9.40 -15.48 3.06
CA ILE A 198 -10.68 -16.05 2.60
C ILE A 198 -10.82 -17.50 3.08
N SER A 199 -9.76 -18.31 2.98
CA SER A 199 -9.81 -19.69 3.43
C SER A 199 -10.06 -19.80 4.93
N GLN A 200 -9.47 -18.90 5.74
CA GLN A 200 -9.67 -18.84 7.18
C GLN A 200 -11.08 -18.40 7.54
N GLU A 201 -11.64 -17.41 6.85
CA GLU A 201 -13.01 -16.95 7.06
C GLU A 201 -14.04 -18.05 6.74
N ILE A 202 -13.85 -18.78 5.64
CA ILE A 202 -14.69 -19.94 5.28
C ILE A 202 -14.58 -21.04 6.35
N ALA A 203 -13.36 -21.34 6.83
CA ALA A 203 -13.14 -22.34 7.85
C ALA A 203 -13.81 -21.95 9.19
N LEU A 204 -13.69 -20.68 9.58
CA LEU A 204 -14.31 -20.13 10.79
C LEU A 204 -15.84 -20.18 10.69
N SER A 205 -16.41 -19.71 9.58
CA SER A 205 -17.85 -19.76 9.31
C SER A 205 -18.41 -21.19 9.39
N ARG A 206 -17.71 -22.17 8.81
CA ARG A 206 -18.08 -23.59 8.92
C ARG A 206 -18.01 -24.10 10.35
N SER A 207 -16.97 -23.72 11.09
CA SER A 207 -16.82 -24.09 12.50
C SER A 207 -17.94 -23.52 13.37
N GLU A 208 -18.32 -22.26 13.14
CA GLU A 208 -19.43 -21.61 13.84
C GLU A 208 -20.77 -22.24 13.51
N ALA A 209 -21.03 -22.53 12.23
CA ALA A 209 -22.24 -23.22 11.80
C ALA A 209 -22.35 -24.61 12.42
N LEU A 210 -21.25 -25.37 12.47
CA LEU A 210 -21.20 -26.67 13.11
C LEU A 210 -21.42 -26.56 14.62
N LYS A 211 -20.74 -25.63 15.30
CA LYS A 211 -20.91 -25.38 16.74
C LYS A 211 -22.36 -25.05 17.06
N LYS A 212 -23.00 -24.19 16.26
CA LYS A 212 -24.41 -23.84 16.42
C LYS A 212 -25.33 -25.03 16.20
N SER A 213 -25.09 -25.80 15.14
CA SER A 213 -25.86 -27.02 14.86
C SER A 213 -25.74 -28.05 16.00
N ILE A 214 -24.52 -28.31 16.49
CA ILE A 214 -24.30 -29.20 17.64
C ILE A 214 -25.02 -28.66 18.88
N PHE A 215 -24.86 -27.37 19.18
CA PHE A 215 -25.51 -26.73 20.31
C PHE A 215 -27.04 -26.87 20.26
N ASP A 216 -27.65 -26.69 19.07
CA ASP A 216 -29.08 -26.82 18.86
C ASP A 216 -29.58 -28.29 18.89
N LEU A 217 -28.75 -29.24 18.45
CA LEU A 217 -29.07 -30.68 18.43
C LEU A 217 -28.87 -31.38 19.79
N MET A 218 -28.20 -30.76 20.74
CA MET A 218 -28.02 -31.34 22.08
C MET A 218 -29.37 -31.63 22.75
N GLU A 219 -29.55 -32.86 23.23
CA GLU A 219 -30.76 -33.29 23.95
C GLU A 219 -30.89 -32.66 25.34
N SER A 220 -29.78 -32.16 25.90
CA SER A 220 -29.75 -31.46 27.19
C SER A 220 -30.28 -30.03 27.08
N LEU A 221 -30.89 -29.53 28.15
CA LEU A 221 -31.28 -28.12 28.29
C LEU A 221 -30.04 -27.27 28.60
N VAL A 222 -29.58 -26.47 27.65
CA VAL A 222 -28.37 -25.64 27.83
C VAL A 222 -28.75 -24.16 27.89
N PHE A 223 -28.40 -23.53 29.01
CA PHE A 223 -28.51 -22.09 29.23
C PHE A 223 -27.13 -21.50 29.46
N VAL A 224 -26.75 -20.50 28.65
CA VAL A 224 -25.54 -19.71 28.85
C VAL A 224 -25.96 -18.39 29.49
N LEU A 225 -25.49 -18.17 30.71
CA LEU A 225 -25.88 -17.04 31.54
C LEU A 225 -24.73 -16.07 31.76
N GLU A 226 -25.05 -14.79 31.91
CA GLU A 226 -24.10 -13.79 32.34
C GLU A 226 -23.71 -13.99 33.81
N PRO A 227 -22.40 -14.02 34.15
CA PRO A 227 -21.93 -14.35 35.49
C PRO A 227 -22.49 -13.45 36.60
N GLU A 228 -22.73 -12.16 36.33
CA GLU A 228 -23.12 -11.21 37.37
C GLU A 228 -24.64 -11.04 37.51
N LYS A 229 -25.37 -11.03 36.39
CA LYS A 229 -26.79 -10.64 36.36
C LYS A 229 -27.77 -11.80 36.13
N ASN A 230 -27.27 -13.03 35.96
CA ASN A 230 -28.08 -14.21 35.59
C ASN A 230 -28.97 -13.96 34.35
N ILE A 231 -28.48 -13.13 33.43
CA ILE A 231 -29.14 -12.80 32.18
C ILE A 231 -28.83 -13.89 31.16
N ILE A 232 -29.82 -14.31 30.38
CA ILE A 232 -29.62 -15.32 29.34
C ILE A 232 -28.89 -14.69 28.14
N ILE A 233 -27.68 -15.17 27.86
CA ILE A 233 -26.82 -14.75 26.73
C ILE A 233 -27.05 -15.66 25.52
N SER A 234 -27.26 -16.96 25.75
CA SER A 234 -27.56 -17.93 24.70
C SER A 234 -28.30 -19.12 25.31
N LEU A 235 -29.12 -19.79 24.52
CA LEU A 235 -29.84 -20.99 24.90
C LEU A 235 -30.08 -21.87 23.67
N ASN A 236 -30.07 -23.18 23.84
CA ASN A 236 -30.30 -24.09 22.71
C ASN A 236 -31.78 -24.28 22.39
N GLN A 237 -32.09 -24.86 21.23
CA GLN A 237 -33.47 -25.03 20.78
C GLN A 237 -34.34 -25.84 21.77
N LYS A 238 -33.78 -26.86 22.43
CA LYS A 238 -34.48 -27.63 23.48
C LYS A 238 -34.83 -26.76 24.70
N ALA A 239 -33.91 -25.92 25.16
CA ALA A 239 -34.17 -24.96 26.23
C ALA A 239 -35.25 -23.94 25.85
N LEU A 240 -35.28 -23.50 24.59
CA LEU A 240 -36.32 -22.60 24.08
C LEU A 240 -37.71 -23.25 24.13
N TYR A 241 -37.81 -24.50 23.68
CA TYR A 241 -39.05 -25.28 23.74
C TYR A 241 -39.52 -25.51 25.18
N PHE A 242 -38.60 -25.81 26.11
CA PHE A 242 -38.93 -25.96 27.53
C PHE A 242 -39.49 -24.67 28.15
N LEU A 243 -38.98 -23.50 27.74
CA LEU A 243 -39.51 -22.20 28.15
C LEU A 243 -40.84 -21.83 27.45
N GLY A 244 -41.32 -22.63 26.49
CA GLY A 244 -42.55 -22.37 25.75
C GLY A 244 -42.45 -21.18 24.78
N LEU A 245 -41.24 -20.75 24.42
CA LEU A 245 -41.01 -19.57 23.59
C LEU A 245 -40.84 -19.97 22.12
N LYS A 246 -41.38 -19.14 21.20
CA LYS A 246 -41.29 -19.39 19.75
C LYS A 246 -40.04 -18.77 19.10
N HIS A 247 -39.45 -17.75 19.72
CA HIS A 247 -38.30 -17.02 19.17
C HIS A 247 -37.23 -16.76 20.22
N LEU A 248 -35.96 -16.96 19.83
CA LEU A 248 -34.77 -16.75 20.66
C LEU A 248 -34.68 -15.31 21.18
N SER A 249 -35.05 -14.33 20.36
CA SER A 249 -35.04 -12.89 20.69
C SER A 249 -35.91 -12.52 21.88
N LEU A 250 -36.91 -13.34 22.21
CA LEU A 250 -37.79 -13.08 23.36
C LEU A 250 -37.15 -13.47 24.69
N ALA A 251 -36.16 -14.37 24.68
CA ALA A 251 -35.49 -14.88 25.87
C ALA A 251 -34.15 -14.18 26.17
N LEU A 252 -33.47 -13.72 25.12
CA LEU A 252 -32.16 -13.06 25.22
C LEU A 252 -32.25 -11.74 26.01
N GLY A 253 -31.27 -11.48 26.87
CA GLY A 253 -31.19 -10.22 27.63
C GLY A 253 -32.13 -10.15 28.84
N ARG A 254 -32.90 -11.21 29.12
CA ARG A 254 -33.77 -11.30 30.30
C ARG A 254 -33.17 -12.22 31.36
N SER A 255 -33.50 -11.92 32.62
CA SER A 255 -33.09 -12.76 33.74
C SER A 255 -33.85 -14.09 33.74
N ILE A 256 -33.16 -15.19 34.05
CA ILE A 256 -33.76 -16.52 34.16
C ILE A 256 -34.93 -16.56 35.17
N SER A 257 -34.89 -15.70 36.19
CA SER A 257 -35.93 -15.58 37.23
C SER A 257 -37.29 -15.12 36.70
N TYR A 258 -37.31 -14.42 35.57
CA TYR A 258 -38.54 -13.98 34.91
C TYR A 258 -39.35 -15.17 34.36
N TYR A 259 -38.66 -16.23 33.92
CA TYR A 259 -39.30 -17.38 33.29
C TYR A 259 -39.53 -18.54 34.25
N ASN A 260 -38.63 -18.77 35.19
CA ASN A 260 -38.79 -19.83 36.17
C ASN A 260 -38.02 -19.51 37.46
N LYS A 261 -38.77 -19.26 38.54
CA LYS A 261 -38.22 -18.95 39.88
C LYS A 261 -37.47 -20.14 40.50
N GLU A 262 -37.91 -21.37 40.29
CA GLU A 262 -37.23 -22.55 40.83
C GLU A 262 -35.85 -22.74 40.19
N LEU A 263 -35.74 -22.55 38.88
CA LEU A 263 -34.44 -22.59 38.19
C LEU A 263 -33.49 -21.50 38.70
N SER A 264 -33.99 -20.28 38.95
CA SER A 264 -33.15 -19.21 39.51
C SER A 264 -32.61 -19.55 40.91
N ASN A 265 -33.43 -20.19 41.75
CA ASN A 265 -33.05 -20.60 43.10
C ASN A 265 -31.98 -21.69 43.08
N ILE A 266 -32.07 -22.66 42.16
CA ILE A 266 -31.07 -23.72 41.99
C ILE A 266 -29.73 -23.14 41.51
N ILE A 267 -29.75 -22.15 40.61
CA ILE A 267 -28.55 -21.48 40.11
C ILE A 267 -27.86 -20.67 41.22
N GLU A 268 -28.64 -19.95 42.04
CA GLU A 268 -28.10 -19.19 43.18
C GLU A 268 -27.55 -20.09 44.29
N ALA A 269 -28.21 -21.23 44.56
CA ALA A 269 -27.71 -22.24 45.50
C ALA A 269 -26.35 -22.80 45.03
N ASN A 270 -26.24 -23.20 43.76
CA ASN A 270 -25.00 -23.70 43.18
C ASN A 270 -23.88 -22.65 43.11
N LYS A 271 -24.20 -21.36 42.92
CA LYS A 271 -23.22 -20.26 42.99
C LYS A 271 -22.66 -20.07 44.40
N LYS A 272 -23.48 -20.27 45.44
CA LYS A 272 -23.04 -20.17 46.85
C LYS A 272 -22.12 -21.32 47.23
N ASP A 273 -22.37 -22.53 46.72
CA ASP A 273 -21.49 -23.68 46.97
C ASP A 273 -20.16 -23.62 46.19
N LYS A 274 -20.13 -23.04 44.99
CA LYS A 274 -18.87 -22.82 44.24
C LYS A 274 -17.95 -21.75 44.81
N LYS A 275 -18.42 -20.86 45.70
CA LYS A 275 -17.59 -19.87 46.41
C LYS A 275 -16.90 -20.43 47.66
N LYS A 276 -17.11 -21.72 47.99
CA LYS A 276 -16.50 -22.42 49.14
C LYS A 276 -15.23 -23.22 48.79
N PHE A 277 -14.80 -23.20 47.52
CA PHE A 277 -13.51 -23.72 47.05
C PHE A 277 -12.72 -22.56 46.43
#